data_AF-A0A9C8ACB7-F1
#
_entry.id   AF-A0A9C8ACB7-F1
#
_cell.length_a   1.000
_cell.length_b   1.000
_cell.length_c   1.000
_cell.angle_alpha   90.00
_cell.angle_beta   90.00
_cell.angle_gamma   90.00
#
_symmetry.space_group_name_H-M   'P 1'
#
loop_
_entity.id
_entity.type
_entity.pdbx_description
1 polymer ?
#
loop_
_entity_poly.entity_id
_entity_poly.type
_entity_poly.pdbx_seq_one_letter_code
_entity_poly.pdbx_strand_id
1 'polypeptide(L)'
;MNNIVTPQFHKIPITLGITGHRDLREEDKEILRNSVRKIFQFIHTNYPNTPLQLFSPLADGADRLVAEVALAENVQLLVPLPMPKELYEIDFQTPDSKQEFEQLLEKAQVFELPLLEGNTTETVRDYGDARTLQYALVGAYIARHSHILIALWDGIPLDKSGGTSQVVQFKRTGDMMDLPKCYKPQQHGPLDVPDTGPICQVVTGRESGEPLDLVGEFKVLLPNNEDKNHLEDLLSSDLAAINRFNHDVTKHVNCFLLQRRIINGQKYLLSEKRWQDLLTLSPAFQTMLGVHSTANTLARFFQNRLRRSSIKVLWLTAAMVGLYGWYSNLENNPTILIGYLMLFLSAAGLGWIAKGRHYQSKRLDYRALAGGLRVQLFWHLGGLSDSVADYYLCKQRGELTWIQSAIRALNIHDWVENQENLETIHQKWIVHQREWFSKHAQRNQRKAKKWGWWKKGFFTLGVVSIVGLLVGQFTGTLQSGEMWHNLLILLIALAPTAGALLHHYTEKMAFDEHAKQYERMVALFSRASDELKNIMTRLQQVKDDPIASEACQKAAKELLFELGKEVLENGDWVLFHRKIPLELPKMG
;
A
#
# COMPACT_ATOMS: atom_id res chain seq x y z
N MET A 1 -24.04 0.51 -17.04
CA MET A 1 -23.15 -0.39 -16.27
C MET A 1 -21.75 -0.59 -16.87
N ASN A 2 -21.48 -0.26 -18.14
CA ASN A 2 -20.13 -0.36 -18.74
C ASN A 2 -19.14 0.77 -18.35
N ASN A 3 -19.59 1.78 -17.57
CA ASN A 3 -18.77 2.95 -17.19
C ASN A 3 -18.14 2.87 -15.79
N ILE A 4 -18.26 1.74 -15.06
CA ILE A 4 -17.80 1.62 -13.66
C ILE A 4 -16.28 1.35 -13.56
N VAL A 5 -15.60 1.15 -14.69
CA VAL A 5 -14.16 0.82 -14.72
C VAL A 5 -13.43 1.82 -15.61
N THR A 6 -13.29 3.06 -15.16
CA THR A 6 -12.28 3.95 -15.75
C THR A 6 -10.92 3.61 -15.13
N PRO A 7 -9.84 3.45 -15.93
CA PRO A 7 -8.50 3.10 -15.44
C PRO A 7 -7.96 4.05 -14.36
N GLN A 8 -8.46 5.29 -14.32
CA GLN A 8 -8.07 6.32 -13.37
C GLN A 8 -8.36 5.94 -11.91
N PHE A 9 -9.48 5.26 -11.63
CA PHE A 9 -9.84 4.81 -10.28
C PHE A 9 -9.03 3.59 -9.79
N HIS A 10 -8.05 3.12 -10.56
CA HIS A 10 -7.22 1.97 -10.19
C HIS A 10 -5.77 2.33 -9.94
N LYS A 11 -5.40 3.61 -10.06
CA LYS A 11 -4.04 4.11 -9.85
C LYS A 11 -3.94 4.86 -8.53
N ILE A 12 -2.74 4.83 -7.97
CA ILE A 12 -2.37 5.54 -6.75
C ILE A 12 -1.70 6.85 -7.19
N PRO A 13 -2.19 8.02 -6.78
CA PRO A 13 -1.60 9.29 -7.17
C PRO A 13 -0.31 9.58 -6.40
N ILE A 14 0.56 10.39 -7.01
CA ILE A 14 1.57 11.16 -6.27
C ILE A 14 0.94 12.49 -5.92
N THR A 15 0.78 12.69 -4.62
CA THR A 15 0.25 13.93 -4.04
C THR A 15 1.38 14.92 -3.75
N LEU A 16 1.21 16.15 -4.20
CA LEU A 16 2.03 17.30 -3.87
C LEU A 16 1.19 18.26 -3.02
N GLY A 17 1.81 18.95 -2.07
CA GLY A 17 1.16 20.02 -1.31
C GLY A 17 1.83 21.35 -1.60
N ILE A 18 1.13 22.47 -1.45
CA ILE A 18 1.74 23.81 -1.49
C ILE A 18 1.56 24.51 -0.15
N THR A 19 2.60 25.24 0.25
CA THR A 19 2.53 26.32 1.22
C THR A 19 3.43 27.46 0.74
N GLY A 20 3.04 28.72 0.97
CA GLY A 20 3.89 29.84 0.58
C GLY A 20 3.38 31.19 1.04
N HIS A 21 4.11 32.23 0.67
CA HIS A 21 3.78 33.61 1.00
C HIS A 21 2.55 34.11 0.23
N ARG A 22 1.74 34.93 0.90
CA ARG A 22 0.55 35.58 0.30
C ARG A 22 0.90 36.84 -0.49
N ASP A 23 1.96 37.53 -0.07
CA ASP A 23 2.45 38.80 -0.62
C ASP A 23 3.65 38.57 -1.56
N LEU A 24 3.38 37.96 -2.73
CA LEU A 24 4.40 37.74 -3.76
C LEU A 24 4.70 39.02 -4.56
N ARG A 25 5.98 39.26 -4.87
CA ARG A 25 6.41 40.36 -5.75
C ARG A 25 6.02 40.07 -7.21
N GLU A 26 5.41 41.03 -7.89
CA GLU A 26 4.94 40.86 -9.27
C GLU A 26 6.06 40.47 -10.26
N GLU A 27 7.24 41.08 -10.09
CA GLU A 27 8.43 40.81 -10.91
C GLU A 27 8.96 39.37 -10.79
N ASP A 28 8.71 38.71 -9.64
CA ASP A 28 9.20 37.36 -9.37
C ASP A 28 8.23 36.29 -9.90
N LYS A 29 6.96 36.62 -10.14
CA LYS A 29 5.91 35.63 -10.45
C LYS A 29 6.23 34.74 -11.64
N GLU A 30 6.78 35.29 -12.73
CA GLU A 30 7.13 34.49 -13.91
C GLU A 30 8.30 33.53 -13.65
N ILE A 31 9.30 33.97 -12.87
CA ILE A 31 10.43 33.12 -12.46
C ILE A 31 9.92 31.97 -11.59
N LEU A 32 9.02 32.27 -10.64
CA LEU A 32 8.40 31.28 -9.77
C LEU A 32 7.54 30.29 -10.57
N ARG A 33 6.71 30.76 -11.52
CA ARG A 33 5.91 29.90 -12.41
C ARG A 33 6.79 28.93 -13.18
N ASN A 34 7.90 29.41 -13.76
CA ASN A 34 8.84 28.58 -14.49
C ASN A 34 9.52 27.53 -13.60
N SER A 35 9.83 27.90 -12.36
CA SER A 35 10.47 27.00 -11.39
C SER A 35 9.50 25.91 -10.93
N VAL A 36 8.27 26.28 -10.59
CA VAL A 36 7.21 25.32 -10.24
C VAL A 36 6.89 24.38 -11.40
N ARG A 37 6.86 24.89 -12.64
CA ARG A 37 6.67 24.07 -13.84
C ARG A 37 7.73 22.97 -13.97
N LYS A 38 9.01 23.31 -13.73
CA LYS A 38 10.11 22.33 -13.75
C LYS A 38 9.90 21.21 -12.72
N ILE A 39 9.35 21.51 -11.54
CA ILE A 39 9.05 20.49 -10.52
C ILE A 39 8.04 19.47 -11.08
N PHE A 40 6.91 19.94 -11.62
CA PHE A 40 5.89 19.02 -12.17
C PHE A 40 6.43 18.20 -13.35
N GLN A 41 7.16 18.84 -14.27
CA GLN A 41 7.78 18.15 -15.41
C GLN A 41 8.81 17.10 -14.99
N PHE A 42 9.60 17.41 -13.96
CA PHE A 42 10.57 16.48 -13.39
C PHE A 42 9.89 15.23 -12.81
N ILE A 43 8.81 15.40 -12.06
CA ILE A 43 8.05 14.29 -11.48
C ILE A 43 7.34 13.47 -12.58
N HIS A 44 6.72 14.12 -13.56
CA HIS A 44 6.10 13.44 -14.72
C HIS A 44 7.11 12.57 -15.49
N THR A 45 8.31 13.09 -15.71
CA THR A 45 9.38 12.39 -16.45
C THR A 45 9.86 11.15 -15.70
N ASN A 46 10.04 11.25 -14.38
CA ASN A 46 10.55 10.16 -13.55
C ASN A 46 9.47 9.12 -13.16
N TYR A 47 8.19 9.54 -13.11
CA TYR A 47 7.06 8.68 -12.72
C TYR A 47 5.91 8.66 -13.75
N PRO A 48 6.17 8.31 -15.01
CA PRO A 48 5.24 8.52 -16.13
C PRO A 48 3.96 7.69 -16.08
N ASN A 49 3.89 6.67 -15.21
CA ASN A 49 2.69 5.83 -15.10
C ASN A 49 1.72 6.34 -14.03
N THR A 50 2.07 7.40 -13.29
CA THR A 50 1.42 7.81 -12.05
C THR A 50 0.72 9.16 -12.20
N PRO A 51 -0.58 9.26 -11.86
CA PRO A 51 -1.26 10.55 -11.87
C PRO A 51 -0.72 11.46 -10.76
N LEU A 52 -0.70 12.77 -11.02
CA LEU A 52 -0.28 13.78 -10.05
C LEU A 52 -1.49 14.53 -9.51
N GLN A 53 -1.43 14.86 -8.23
CA GLN A 53 -2.43 15.64 -7.52
C GLN A 53 -1.74 16.75 -6.73
N LEU A 54 -2.32 17.95 -6.74
CA LEU A 54 -1.87 19.09 -5.93
C LEU A 54 -2.93 19.42 -4.88
N PHE A 55 -2.52 19.49 -3.62
CA PHE A 55 -3.29 20.08 -2.52
C PHE A 55 -2.94 21.54 -2.36
N SER A 56 -3.93 22.43 -2.51
CA SER A 56 -3.80 23.87 -2.29
C SER A 56 -5.07 24.41 -1.62
N PRO A 57 -4.99 25.19 -0.53
CA PRO A 57 -6.15 25.86 0.05
C PRO A 57 -6.51 27.14 -0.72
N LEU A 58 -5.81 27.45 -1.81
CA LEU A 58 -6.04 28.61 -2.70
C LEU A 58 -6.02 29.98 -2.00
N ALA A 59 -5.19 30.11 -0.96
CA ALA A 59 -4.90 31.42 -0.38
C ALA A 59 -4.25 32.34 -1.44
N ASP A 60 -4.35 33.66 -1.24
CA ASP A 60 -3.69 34.62 -2.14
C ASP A 60 -2.19 34.32 -2.31
N GLY A 61 -1.62 34.67 -3.47
CA GLY A 61 -0.19 34.56 -3.72
C GLY A 61 0.24 33.16 -4.17
N ALA A 62 1.15 32.54 -3.42
CA ALA A 62 1.83 31.30 -3.81
C ALA A 62 0.87 30.14 -4.10
N ASP A 63 -0.16 29.97 -3.27
CA ASP A 63 -1.08 28.84 -3.35
C ASP A 63 -1.88 28.84 -4.66
N ARG A 64 -2.30 30.02 -5.14
CA ARG A 64 -2.97 30.18 -6.44
C ARG A 64 -2.01 30.09 -7.61
N LEU A 65 -0.83 30.73 -7.52
CA LEU A 65 0.20 30.63 -8.58
C LEU A 65 0.56 29.17 -8.88
N VAL A 66 0.77 28.36 -7.85
CA VAL A 66 1.09 26.94 -8.01
C VAL A 66 -0.12 26.14 -8.50
N ALA A 67 -1.33 26.49 -8.08
CA ALA A 67 -2.56 25.88 -8.59
C ALA A 67 -2.78 26.12 -10.09
N GLU A 68 -2.54 27.35 -10.58
CA GLU A 68 -2.60 27.69 -12.00
C GLU A 68 -1.60 26.85 -12.82
N VAL A 69 -0.35 26.78 -12.36
CA VAL A 69 0.71 26.00 -13.03
C VAL A 69 0.37 24.51 -13.01
N ALA A 70 -0.17 23.99 -11.91
CA ALA A 70 -0.60 22.60 -11.80
C ALA A 70 -1.68 22.25 -12.84
N LEU A 71 -2.71 23.10 -12.97
CA LEU A 71 -3.76 22.91 -13.98
C LEU A 71 -3.18 22.94 -15.40
N ALA A 72 -2.24 23.84 -15.69
CA ALA A 72 -1.55 23.92 -16.99
C ALA A 72 -0.72 22.65 -17.30
N GLU A 73 -0.15 22.00 -16.29
CA GLU A 73 0.64 20.76 -16.40
C GLU A 73 -0.21 19.48 -16.24
N ASN A 74 -1.54 19.58 -16.39
CA ASN A 74 -2.50 18.48 -16.25
C ASN A 74 -2.42 17.75 -14.90
N VAL A 75 -2.11 18.48 -13.83
CA VAL A 75 -2.13 17.99 -12.45
C VAL A 75 -3.52 18.25 -11.87
N GLN A 76 -4.11 17.24 -11.23
CA GLN A 76 -5.43 17.38 -10.63
C GLN A 76 -5.35 18.25 -9.37
N LEU A 77 -6.18 19.28 -9.29
CA LEU A 77 -6.26 20.20 -8.15
C LEU A 77 -7.27 19.70 -7.10
N LEU A 78 -6.82 19.59 -5.85
CA LEU A 78 -7.60 19.27 -4.67
C LEU A 78 -7.54 20.44 -3.70
N VAL A 79 -8.71 20.92 -3.27
CA VAL A 79 -8.82 22.12 -2.44
C VAL A 79 -9.43 21.76 -1.08
N PRO A 80 -8.57 21.49 -0.07
CA PRO A 80 -9.03 21.42 1.31
C PRO A 80 -9.27 22.85 1.82
N LEU A 81 -10.52 23.18 2.12
CA LEU A 81 -10.86 24.46 2.74
C LEU A 81 -10.66 24.37 4.27
N PRO A 82 -10.02 25.37 4.90
CA PRO A 82 -9.81 25.36 6.36
C PRO A 82 -11.12 25.48 7.16
N MET A 83 -12.18 25.97 6.53
CA MET A 83 -13.49 26.24 7.12
C MET A 83 -14.54 26.34 6.00
N PRO A 84 -15.85 26.47 6.32
CA PRO A 84 -16.90 26.65 5.32
C PRO A 84 -16.57 27.73 4.29
N LYS A 85 -16.88 27.46 3.03
CA LYS A 85 -16.53 28.32 1.89
C LYS A 85 -16.88 29.79 2.14
N GLU A 86 -18.08 30.06 2.64
CA GLU A 86 -18.61 31.40 2.86
C GLU A 86 -17.78 32.19 3.89
N LEU A 87 -17.18 31.50 4.87
CA LEU A 87 -16.34 32.12 5.90
C LEU A 87 -14.93 32.37 5.40
N TYR A 88 -14.42 31.51 4.53
CA TYR A 88 -13.07 31.64 3.98
C TYR A 88 -13.00 32.75 2.93
N GLU A 89 -14.04 32.91 2.11
CA GLU A 89 -14.12 33.98 1.08
C GLU A 89 -14.10 35.40 1.64
N ILE A 90 -14.39 35.58 2.94
CA ILE A 90 -14.29 36.87 3.63
C ILE A 90 -12.84 37.38 3.64
N ASP A 91 -11.85 36.49 3.57
CA ASP A 91 -10.43 36.86 3.60
C ASP A 91 -9.94 37.53 2.32
N PHE A 92 -10.70 37.39 1.22
CA PHE A 92 -10.35 37.90 -0.09
C PHE A 92 -10.97 39.29 -0.29
N GLN A 93 -10.19 40.33 -0.02
CA GLN A 93 -10.71 41.71 0.06
C GLN A 93 -11.05 42.33 -1.31
N THR A 94 -10.36 41.92 -2.39
CA THR A 94 -10.55 42.50 -3.72
C THR A 94 -11.53 41.66 -4.57
N PRO A 95 -12.36 42.29 -5.42
CA PRO A 95 -13.23 41.56 -6.35
C PRO A 95 -12.45 40.61 -7.27
N ASP A 96 -11.30 41.04 -7.77
CA ASP A 96 -10.43 40.24 -8.64
C ASP A 96 -9.92 38.98 -7.93
N SER A 97 -9.53 39.10 -6.66
CA SER A 97 -9.09 37.96 -5.85
C SER A 97 -10.22 36.95 -5.62
N LYS A 98 -11.44 37.42 -5.39
CA LYS A 98 -12.60 36.52 -5.24
C LYS A 98 -12.89 35.79 -6.53
N GLN A 99 -12.86 36.50 -7.64
CA GLN A 99 -13.10 35.92 -8.96
C GLN A 99 -12.03 34.87 -9.32
N GLU A 100 -10.75 35.13 -9.04
CA GLU A 100 -9.67 34.17 -9.23
C GLU A 100 -9.87 32.89 -8.41
N PHE A 101 -10.22 33.05 -7.12
CA PHE A 101 -10.53 31.94 -6.23
C PHE A 101 -11.70 31.09 -6.75
N GLU A 102 -12.81 31.71 -7.15
CA GLU A 102 -13.98 31.03 -7.71
C GLU A 102 -13.63 30.27 -9.00
N GLN A 103 -12.89 30.89 -9.92
CA GLN A 103 -12.47 30.26 -11.18
C GLN A 103 -11.59 29.02 -10.96
N LEU A 104 -10.74 29.04 -9.93
CA LEU A 104 -9.90 27.89 -9.57
C LEU A 104 -10.72 26.79 -8.88
N LEU A 105 -11.66 27.16 -8.00
CA LEU A 105 -12.56 26.21 -7.35
C LEU A 105 -13.38 25.41 -8.37
N GLU A 106 -13.89 26.03 -9.43
CA GLU A 106 -14.66 25.35 -10.49
C GLU A 106 -13.88 24.24 -11.20
N LYS A 107 -12.55 24.35 -11.23
CA LYS A 107 -11.63 23.40 -11.88
C LYS A 107 -11.08 22.35 -10.91
N ALA A 108 -11.44 22.44 -9.64
CA ALA A 108 -10.88 21.63 -8.57
C ALA A 108 -11.90 20.65 -7.96
N GLN A 109 -11.38 19.62 -7.29
CA GLN A 109 -12.18 18.86 -6.33
C GLN A 109 -12.05 19.52 -4.95
N VAL A 110 -13.15 20.04 -4.45
CA VAL A 110 -13.21 20.86 -3.21
C VAL A 110 -13.79 20.03 -2.07
N PHE A 111 -13.28 20.22 -0.86
CA PHE A 111 -13.87 19.68 0.36
C PHE A 111 -13.51 20.52 1.58
N GLU A 112 -14.37 20.53 2.58
CA GLU A 112 -14.19 21.30 3.81
C GLU A 112 -13.59 20.43 4.91
N LEU A 113 -12.61 20.98 5.64
CA LEU A 113 -12.10 20.34 6.84
C LEU A 113 -13.08 20.59 8.01
N PRO A 114 -13.28 19.60 8.90
CA PRO A 114 -14.14 19.75 10.06
C PRO A 114 -13.59 20.83 10.99
N LEU A 115 -14.48 21.53 11.67
CA LEU A 115 -14.05 22.46 12.69
C LEU A 115 -13.37 21.71 13.84
N LEU A 116 -12.27 22.27 14.38
CA LEU A 116 -11.60 21.71 15.54
C LEU A 116 -12.57 21.60 16.72
N GLU A 117 -12.35 20.61 17.59
CA GLU A 117 -13.18 20.41 18.77
C GLU A 117 -13.26 21.69 19.62
N GLY A 118 -14.49 22.13 19.92
CA GLY A 118 -14.75 23.39 20.63
C GLY A 118 -14.89 24.62 19.73
N ASN A 119 -14.52 24.55 18.45
CA ASN A 119 -14.75 25.63 17.50
C ASN A 119 -16.14 25.51 16.85
N THR A 120 -16.85 26.64 16.78
CA THR A 120 -18.10 26.80 16.02
C THR A 120 -17.92 27.80 14.88
N THR A 121 -18.87 27.84 13.96
CA THR A 121 -18.93 28.81 12.85
C THR A 121 -18.82 30.26 13.31
N GLU A 122 -19.34 30.57 14.50
CA GLU A 122 -19.28 31.91 15.10
C GLU A 122 -17.88 32.23 15.61
N THR A 123 -17.22 31.26 16.27
CA THR A 123 -15.88 31.47 16.83
C THR A 123 -14.79 31.63 15.77
N VAL A 124 -14.97 31.03 14.59
CA VAL A 124 -14.02 31.15 13.49
C VAL A 124 -14.36 32.29 12.52
N ARG A 125 -15.49 32.99 12.74
CA ARG A 125 -15.97 34.06 11.85
C ARG A 125 -15.00 35.23 11.81
N ASP A 126 -14.55 35.66 12.98
CA ASP A 126 -13.63 36.79 13.13
C ASP A 126 -12.18 36.31 13.26
N TYR A 127 -11.23 37.18 12.96
CA TYR A 127 -9.81 36.90 13.16
C TYR A 127 -9.51 36.71 14.65
N GLY A 128 -8.89 35.58 14.99
CA GLY A 128 -8.52 35.22 16.35
C GLY A 128 -7.87 33.84 16.40
N ASP A 129 -7.61 33.34 17.62
CA ASP A 129 -6.89 32.08 17.84
C ASP A 129 -7.63 30.88 17.22
N ALA A 130 -8.95 30.81 17.36
CA ALA A 130 -9.77 29.72 16.81
C ALA A 130 -9.65 29.62 15.28
N ARG A 131 -9.69 30.76 14.58
CA ARG A 131 -9.50 30.83 13.12
C ARG A 131 -8.06 30.53 12.72
N THR A 132 -7.09 31.02 13.48
CA THR A 132 -5.65 30.76 13.26
C THR A 132 -5.33 29.26 13.33
N LEU A 133 -5.92 28.56 14.30
CA LEU A 133 -5.80 27.11 14.43
C LEU A 133 -6.40 26.35 13.23
N GLN A 134 -7.41 26.90 12.55
CA GLN A 134 -7.92 26.28 11.32
C GLN A 134 -6.95 26.40 10.14
N TYR A 135 -6.24 27.51 10.03
CA TYR A 135 -5.15 27.61 9.04
C TYR A 135 -4.00 26.66 9.37
N ALA A 136 -3.67 26.51 10.66
CA ALA A 136 -2.71 25.51 11.10
C ALA A 136 -3.16 24.08 10.75
N LEU A 137 -4.45 23.77 10.95
CA LEU A 137 -5.03 22.47 10.60
C LEU A 137 -4.94 22.18 9.10
N VAL A 138 -5.34 23.12 8.23
CA VAL A 138 -5.25 22.89 6.77
C VAL A 138 -3.80 22.73 6.31
N GLY A 139 -2.88 23.52 6.85
CA GLY A 139 -1.45 23.40 6.56
C GLY A 139 -0.90 22.04 7.00
N ALA A 140 -1.23 21.60 8.21
CA ALA A 140 -0.86 20.27 8.73
C ALA A 140 -1.46 19.14 7.89
N TYR A 141 -2.72 19.26 7.49
CA TYR A 141 -3.39 18.31 6.61
C TYR A 141 -2.66 18.18 5.27
N ILE A 142 -2.36 19.30 4.59
CA ILE A 142 -1.64 19.32 3.31
C ILE A 142 -0.25 18.71 3.44
N ALA A 143 0.51 19.10 4.46
CA ALA A 143 1.84 18.55 4.73
C ALA A 143 1.79 17.04 5.00
N ARG A 144 0.79 16.57 5.74
CA ARG A 144 0.61 15.15 6.06
C ARG A 144 0.22 14.32 4.85
N HIS A 145 -0.68 14.83 3.99
CA HIS A 145 -1.21 14.09 2.84
C HIS A 145 -0.39 14.23 1.55
N SER A 146 0.62 15.10 1.54
CA SER A 146 1.56 15.25 0.42
C SER A 146 2.76 14.30 0.53
N HIS A 147 3.15 13.67 -0.57
CA HIS A 147 4.46 13.01 -0.66
C HIS A 147 5.59 14.03 -0.71
N ILE A 148 5.37 15.14 -1.44
CA ILE A 148 6.32 16.24 -1.58
C ILE A 148 5.57 17.54 -1.24
N LEU A 149 6.10 18.32 -0.31
CA LEU A 149 5.59 19.66 -0.02
C LEU A 149 6.39 20.68 -0.83
N ILE A 150 5.75 21.46 -1.70
CA ILE A 150 6.34 22.61 -2.36
C ILE A 150 6.21 23.79 -1.41
N ALA A 151 7.31 24.50 -1.16
CA ALA A 151 7.34 25.67 -0.28
C ALA A 151 7.86 26.89 -1.04
N LEU A 152 6.99 27.86 -1.38
CA LEU A 152 7.40 29.15 -1.92
C LEU A 152 7.70 30.08 -0.74
N TRP A 153 8.94 30.03 -0.27
CA TRP A 153 9.34 30.56 1.04
C TRP A 153 10.76 31.13 1.02
N ASP A 154 10.98 32.19 1.80
CA ASP A 154 12.26 32.89 1.95
C ASP A 154 13.30 32.14 2.80
N GLY A 155 12.87 31.11 3.54
CA GLY A 155 13.75 30.35 4.43
C GLY A 155 13.84 30.91 5.86
N ILE A 156 13.08 31.96 6.17
CA ILE A 156 13.12 32.63 7.47
C ILE A 156 12.04 32.03 8.40
N PRO A 157 12.41 31.35 9.49
CA PRO A 157 11.44 30.79 10.42
C PRO A 157 10.75 31.93 11.19
N LEU A 158 9.41 31.94 11.17
CA LEU A 158 8.59 32.87 11.94
C LEU A 158 7.74 32.08 12.96
N ASP A 159 7.67 32.57 14.19
CA ASP A 159 6.84 32.01 15.27
C ASP A 159 5.37 32.47 15.17
N LYS A 160 4.80 32.43 13.97
CA LYS A 160 3.38 32.70 13.73
C LYS A 160 2.63 31.39 13.51
N SER A 161 1.62 31.14 14.35
CA SER A 161 0.75 29.98 14.22
C SER A 161 -0.01 30.01 12.89
N GLY A 162 -0.04 28.89 12.17
CA GLY A 162 -0.64 28.76 10.84
C GLY A 162 0.18 29.33 9.67
N GLY A 163 1.41 29.78 9.90
CA GLY A 163 2.29 30.34 8.86
C GLY A 163 3.06 29.28 8.04
N THR A 164 3.60 29.68 6.89
CA THR A 164 4.41 28.86 5.98
C THR A 164 5.57 28.14 6.70
N SER A 165 6.28 28.85 7.58
CA SER A 165 7.39 28.30 8.38
C SER A 165 6.96 27.13 9.26
N GLN A 166 5.75 27.20 9.84
CA GLN A 166 5.22 26.19 10.75
C GLN A 166 4.78 24.93 9.98
N VAL A 167 4.23 25.10 8.78
CA VAL A 167 3.89 23.98 7.88
C VAL A 167 5.15 23.27 7.38
N VAL A 168 6.18 24.03 7.03
CA VAL A 168 7.51 23.49 6.68
C VAL A 168 8.11 22.72 7.86
N GLN A 169 8.08 23.30 9.06
CA GLN A 169 8.56 22.62 10.27
C GLN A 169 7.80 21.33 10.52
N PHE A 170 6.46 21.36 10.47
CA PHE A 170 5.63 20.18 10.66
C PHE A 170 5.93 19.08 9.64
N LYS A 171 6.19 19.42 8.37
CA LYS A 171 6.60 18.42 7.37
C LYS A 171 7.97 17.79 7.66
N ARG A 172 8.89 18.54 8.30
CA ARG A 172 10.23 18.06 8.69
C ARG A 172 10.24 17.28 10.00
N THR A 173 9.44 17.67 10.98
CA THR A 173 9.51 17.17 12.37
C THR A 173 8.29 16.36 12.78
N GLY A 174 7.18 16.46 12.05
CA GLY A 174 5.87 15.92 12.44
C GLY A 174 5.24 16.61 13.64
N ASP A 175 5.79 17.74 14.10
CA ASP A 175 5.24 18.50 15.22
C ASP A 175 4.94 19.96 14.82
N MET A 176 3.83 20.47 15.33
CA MET A 176 3.32 21.81 15.06
C MET A 176 2.82 22.40 16.37
N MET A 177 3.28 23.61 16.70
CA MET A 177 2.83 24.32 17.91
C MET A 177 1.31 24.57 17.83
N ASP A 178 0.64 24.52 18.99
CA ASP A 178 -0.81 24.75 19.17
C ASP A 178 -1.76 23.76 18.49
N LEU A 179 -1.30 22.93 17.56
CA LEU A 179 -2.12 21.90 16.94
C LEU A 179 -2.47 20.79 17.97
N PRO A 180 -3.74 20.38 18.12
CA PRO A 180 -4.09 19.31 19.04
C PRO A 180 -3.45 17.97 18.64
N LYS A 181 -3.14 17.13 19.63
CA LYS A 181 -2.43 15.85 19.43
C LYS A 181 -3.14 14.90 18.45
N CYS A 182 -4.47 14.91 18.41
CA CYS A 182 -5.26 14.07 17.50
C CYS A 182 -5.05 14.40 16.02
N TYR A 183 -4.57 15.60 15.68
CA TYR A 183 -4.28 16.01 14.30
C TYR A 183 -2.80 15.85 13.94
N LYS A 184 -1.94 15.60 14.93
CA LYS A 184 -0.52 15.28 14.72
C LYS A 184 -0.34 13.82 14.28
N PRO A 185 0.76 13.47 13.59
CA PRO A 185 1.10 12.08 13.31
C PRO A 185 1.12 11.28 14.61
N GLN A 186 0.48 10.10 14.60
CA GLN A 186 0.39 9.30 15.81
C GLN A 186 1.79 8.80 16.20
N GLN A 187 2.23 9.17 17.40
CA GLN A 187 3.42 8.63 18.03
C GLN A 187 2.98 7.65 19.12
N HIS A 188 3.26 6.36 18.96
CA HIS A 188 2.94 5.30 19.95
C HIS A 188 3.97 5.25 21.08
N GLY A 189 4.96 6.13 21.05
CA GLY A 189 5.94 6.35 22.10
C GLY A 189 6.94 7.44 21.72
N PRO A 190 7.77 7.89 22.67
CA PRO A 190 8.78 8.93 22.43
C PRO A 190 9.91 8.49 21.48
N LEU A 191 9.98 7.21 21.14
CA LEU A 191 10.98 6.63 20.22
C LEU A 191 10.42 6.42 18.81
N ASP A 192 9.13 6.71 18.59
CA ASP A 192 8.54 6.60 17.25
C ASP A 192 8.98 7.78 16.39
N VAL A 193 9.58 7.47 15.24
CA VAL A 193 9.91 8.50 14.26
C VAL A 193 8.60 9.09 13.70
N PRO A 194 8.40 10.41 13.71
CA PRO A 194 7.23 11.02 13.10
C PRO A 194 7.16 10.75 11.59
N ASP A 195 5.95 10.71 11.04
CA ASP A 195 5.79 10.64 9.59
C ASP A 195 6.12 12.01 8.97
N THR A 196 7.20 12.05 8.20
CA THR A 196 7.84 13.26 7.67
C THR A 196 8.12 13.07 6.18
N GLY A 197 8.44 14.13 5.45
CA GLY A 197 8.74 13.97 4.02
C GLY A 197 9.55 15.11 3.42
N PRO A 198 10.01 14.96 2.17
CA PRO A 198 10.80 15.95 1.48
C PRO A 198 10.00 17.23 1.22
N ILE A 199 10.70 18.36 1.30
CA ILE A 199 10.18 19.69 0.95
C ILE A 199 11.00 20.21 -0.22
N CYS A 200 10.31 20.61 -1.29
CA CYS A 200 10.92 21.36 -2.38
C CYS A 200 10.69 22.84 -2.14
N GLN A 201 11.65 23.50 -1.49
CA GLN A 201 11.64 24.94 -1.33
C GLN A 201 12.01 25.61 -2.67
N VAL A 202 11.19 26.55 -3.10
CA VAL A 202 11.50 27.52 -4.15
C VAL A 202 11.74 28.84 -3.46
N VAL A 203 12.97 29.36 -3.52
CA VAL A 203 13.34 30.61 -2.85
C VAL A 203 12.44 31.74 -3.36
N THR A 204 11.69 32.34 -2.43
CA THR A 204 10.65 33.31 -2.75
C THR A 204 10.69 34.47 -1.75
N GLY A 205 10.89 35.69 -2.24
CA GLY A 205 10.85 36.90 -1.41
C GLY A 205 9.41 37.37 -1.15
N ARG A 206 9.25 38.22 -0.13
CA ARG A 206 8.00 38.92 0.17
C ARG A 206 8.03 40.31 -0.43
N GLU A 207 6.87 40.86 -0.79
CA GLU A 207 6.75 42.27 -1.16
C GLU A 207 7.20 43.20 -0.02
N SER A 208 6.94 42.79 1.22
CA SER A 208 7.33 43.50 2.44
C SER A 208 8.80 43.30 2.87
N GLY A 209 9.55 42.41 2.21
CA GLY A 209 10.91 42.03 2.59
C GLY A 209 12.00 42.61 1.68
N GLU A 210 13.27 42.40 2.05
CA GLU A 210 14.38 42.75 1.16
C GLU A 210 14.43 41.82 -0.07
N PRO A 211 14.88 42.33 -1.24
CA PRO A 211 15.07 41.51 -2.42
C PRO A 211 16.04 40.34 -2.17
N LEU A 212 15.66 39.14 -2.61
CA LEU A 212 16.54 37.98 -2.57
C LEU A 212 17.22 37.80 -3.93
N ASP A 213 18.53 37.53 -3.94
CA ASP A 213 19.29 37.34 -5.18
C ASP A 213 19.01 36.01 -5.89
N LEU A 214 18.51 35.01 -5.16
CA LEU A 214 18.36 33.61 -5.61
C LEU A 214 16.89 33.21 -5.85
N VAL A 215 16.01 34.16 -6.18
CA VAL A 215 14.59 33.87 -6.41
C VAL A 215 14.41 32.79 -7.48
N GLY A 216 13.59 31.79 -7.18
CA GLY A 216 13.31 30.65 -8.08
C GLY A 216 14.29 29.49 -7.98
N GLU A 217 15.39 29.61 -7.22
CA GLU A 217 16.28 28.47 -6.98
C GLU A 217 15.63 27.40 -6.10
N PHE A 218 16.00 26.14 -6.35
CA PHE A 218 15.48 24.99 -5.61
C PHE A 218 16.39 24.62 -4.44
N LYS A 219 15.76 24.37 -3.29
CA LYS A 219 16.37 23.67 -2.16
C LYS A 219 15.48 22.51 -1.75
N VAL A 220 16.05 21.32 -1.65
CA VAL A 220 15.38 20.13 -1.16
C VAL A 220 15.71 19.94 0.31
N LEU A 221 14.74 20.20 1.17
CA LEU A 221 14.86 20.02 2.62
C LEU A 221 14.40 18.60 2.96
N LEU A 222 15.34 17.76 3.38
CA LEU A 222 15.07 16.38 3.76
C LEU A 222 14.90 16.27 5.29
N PRO A 223 14.05 15.36 5.78
CA PRO A 223 13.98 15.06 7.20
C PRO A 223 15.33 14.50 7.70
N ASN A 224 15.88 15.09 8.77
CA ASN A 224 17.11 14.64 9.46
C ASN A 224 18.38 14.53 8.60
N ASN A 225 18.41 15.13 7.42
CA ASN A 225 19.58 15.17 6.54
C ASN A 225 19.97 16.62 6.22
N GLU A 226 21.18 16.82 5.72
CA GLU A 226 21.60 18.11 5.18
C GLU A 226 20.72 18.51 3.98
N ASP A 227 20.43 19.80 3.89
CA ASP A 227 19.66 20.38 2.80
C ASP A 227 20.45 20.26 1.50
N LYS A 228 19.76 19.91 0.42
CA LYS A 228 20.35 19.66 -0.90
C LYS A 228 19.80 20.62 -1.94
N ASN A 229 20.42 20.68 -3.11
CA ASN A 229 20.09 21.67 -4.15
C ASN A 229 19.58 21.04 -5.46
N HIS A 230 19.30 19.74 -5.48
CA HIS A 230 18.98 19.00 -6.70
C HIS A 230 17.60 18.34 -6.61
N LEU A 231 16.79 18.47 -7.67
CA LEU A 231 15.46 17.85 -7.73
C LEU A 231 15.52 16.32 -7.69
N GLU A 232 16.65 15.73 -8.09
CA GLU A 232 16.97 14.32 -7.98
C GLU A 232 16.83 13.78 -6.56
N ASP A 233 16.99 14.63 -5.54
CA ASP A 233 16.82 14.25 -4.14
C ASP A 233 15.35 14.09 -3.72
N LEU A 234 14.39 14.52 -4.56
CA LEU A 234 12.97 14.21 -4.39
C LEU A 234 12.63 12.78 -4.84
N LEU A 235 13.54 12.10 -5.55
CA LEU A 235 13.33 10.73 -5.97
C LEU A 235 13.45 9.79 -4.77
N SER A 236 12.46 8.91 -4.59
CA SER A 236 12.45 7.96 -3.49
C SER A 236 12.05 6.56 -3.95
N SER A 237 12.48 5.55 -3.18
CA SER A 237 12.05 4.16 -3.38
C SER A 237 10.53 4.02 -3.32
N ASP A 238 9.87 4.89 -2.55
CA ASP A 238 8.44 4.83 -2.27
C ASP A 238 7.62 5.30 -3.48
N LEU A 239 8.01 6.45 -4.05
CA LEU A 239 7.42 6.94 -5.29
C LEU A 239 7.69 5.99 -6.45
N ALA A 240 8.88 5.38 -6.51
CA ALA A 240 9.21 4.36 -7.49
C ALA A 240 8.35 3.08 -7.33
N ALA A 241 8.00 2.69 -6.10
CA ALA A 241 7.11 1.56 -5.84
C ALA A 241 5.67 1.87 -6.26
N ILE A 242 5.17 3.08 -5.99
CA ILE A 242 3.87 3.56 -6.47
C ILE A 242 3.82 3.53 -8.00
N ASN A 243 4.84 4.07 -8.67
CA ASN A 243 4.92 4.07 -10.13
C ASN A 243 4.98 2.66 -10.72
N ARG A 244 5.68 1.73 -10.06
CA ARG A 244 5.72 0.31 -10.45
C ARG A 244 4.37 -0.37 -10.32
N PHE A 245 3.63 -0.09 -9.24
CA PHE A 245 2.25 -0.57 -9.08
C PHE A 245 1.38 -0.03 -10.23
N ASN A 246 1.39 1.28 -10.46
CA ASN A 246 0.60 1.92 -11.51
C ASN A 246 0.95 1.40 -12.92
N HIS A 247 2.23 1.11 -13.18
CA HIS A 247 2.66 0.48 -14.42
C HIS A 247 2.04 -0.93 -14.58
N ASP A 248 2.04 -1.75 -13.53
CA ASP A 248 1.41 -3.07 -13.56
C ASP A 248 -0.11 -2.98 -13.73
N VAL A 249 -0.75 -1.95 -13.17
CA VAL A 249 -2.17 -1.64 -13.40
C VAL A 249 -2.42 -1.41 -14.89
N THR A 250 -1.71 -0.47 -15.51
CA THR A 250 -1.86 -0.17 -16.94
C THR A 250 -1.58 -1.40 -17.81
N LYS A 251 -0.57 -2.20 -17.46
CA LYS A 251 -0.17 -3.39 -18.22
C LYS A 251 -1.19 -4.53 -18.17
N HIS A 252 -1.94 -4.68 -17.08
CA HIS A 252 -2.69 -5.90 -16.81
C HIS A 252 -4.20 -5.70 -16.61
N VAL A 253 -4.68 -4.50 -16.26
CA VAL A 253 -6.10 -4.26 -15.98
C VAL A 253 -6.99 -4.39 -17.21
N ASN A 254 -6.48 -4.06 -18.40
CA ASN A 254 -7.23 -4.20 -19.66
C ASN A 254 -7.49 -5.68 -20.06
N CYS A 255 -6.91 -6.65 -19.35
CA CYS A 255 -7.25 -8.06 -19.54
C CYS A 255 -8.66 -8.34 -18.99
N PHE A 256 -9.58 -8.75 -19.85
CA PHE A 256 -10.98 -9.05 -19.51
C PHE A 256 -11.15 -9.93 -18.26
N LEU A 257 -10.31 -10.97 -18.13
CA LEU A 257 -10.35 -11.87 -16.96
C LEU A 257 -9.94 -11.19 -15.66
N LEU A 258 -9.02 -10.23 -15.69
CA LEU A 258 -8.64 -9.44 -14.52
C LEU A 258 -9.72 -8.41 -14.21
N GLN A 259 -10.23 -7.70 -15.20
CA GLN A 259 -11.31 -6.72 -15.02
C GLN A 259 -12.53 -7.33 -14.32
N ARG A 260 -12.98 -8.51 -14.77
CA ARG A 260 -14.08 -9.24 -14.13
C ARG A 260 -13.79 -9.59 -12.67
N ARG A 261 -12.53 -9.94 -12.35
CA ARG A 261 -12.12 -10.25 -10.96
C ARG A 261 -12.06 -8.99 -10.09
N ILE A 262 -11.65 -7.86 -10.65
CA ILE A 262 -11.63 -6.56 -9.96
C ILE A 262 -13.05 -6.16 -9.59
N ILE A 263 -13.99 -6.15 -10.55
CA ILE A 263 -15.41 -5.83 -10.31
C ILE A 263 -16.02 -6.74 -9.24
N ASN A 264 -15.80 -8.06 -9.36
CA ASN A 264 -16.29 -9.02 -8.36
C ASN A 264 -15.68 -8.77 -6.97
N GLY A 265 -14.43 -8.32 -6.92
CA GLY A 265 -13.75 -7.95 -5.68
C GLY A 265 -14.35 -6.73 -5.01
N GLN A 266 -14.75 -5.72 -5.80
CA GLN A 266 -15.43 -4.53 -5.28
C GLN A 266 -16.83 -4.87 -4.75
N LYS A 267 -17.63 -5.60 -5.55
CA LYS A 267 -18.97 -6.11 -5.15
C LYS A 267 -18.95 -6.95 -3.88
N TYR A 268 -17.86 -7.68 -3.64
CA TYR A 268 -17.72 -8.50 -2.45
C TYR A 268 -17.63 -7.67 -1.15
N LEU A 269 -17.08 -6.45 -1.22
CA LEU A 269 -16.87 -5.58 -0.06
C LEU A 269 -18.11 -4.75 0.29
N LEU A 270 -18.87 -4.29 -0.71
CA LEU A 270 -20.01 -3.41 -0.51
C LEU A 270 -21.32 -4.16 -0.31
N SER A 271 -22.31 -3.52 0.33
CA SER A 271 -23.71 -3.94 0.25
C SER A 271 -24.26 -3.77 -1.17
N GLU A 272 -25.35 -4.47 -1.50
CA GLU A 272 -25.96 -4.36 -2.84
C GLU A 272 -26.44 -2.93 -3.11
N LYS A 273 -26.99 -2.26 -2.10
CA LYS A 273 -27.40 -0.86 -2.16
C LYS A 273 -26.21 0.06 -2.48
N ARG A 274 -25.13 -0.03 -1.69
CA ARG A 274 -23.93 0.81 -1.92
C ARG A 274 -23.21 0.51 -3.21
N TRP A 275 -23.30 -0.72 -3.72
CA TRP A 275 -22.80 -1.04 -5.05
C TRP A 275 -23.59 -0.31 -6.16
N GLN A 276 -24.91 -0.20 -6.02
CA GLN A 276 -25.75 0.54 -6.96
C GLN A 276 -25.46 2.05 -6.88
N ASP A 277 -25.21 2.56 -5.68
CA ASP A 277 -24.89 3.96 -5.40
C ASP A 277 -23.40 4.29 -5.61
N LEU A 278 -22.57 3.38 -6.13
CA LEU A 278 -21.12 3.58 -6.20
C LEU A 278 -20.70 4.87 -6.92
N LEU A 279 -21.45 5.27 -7.96
CA LEU A 279 -21.16 6.47 -8.74
C LEU A 279 -21.51 7.77 -8.01
N THR A 280 -22.33 7.71 -6.96
CA THR A 280 -22.67 8.88 -6.12
C THR A 280 -21.73 9.04 -4.93
N LEU A 281 -20.89 8.03 -4.64
CA LEU A 281 -19.88 8.11 -3.58
C LEU A 281 -18.72 9.03 -3.99
N SER A 282 -17.98 9.53 -3.00
CA SER A 282 -16.83 10.41 -3.26
C SER A 282 -15.79 9.77 -4.20
N PRO A 283 -15.17 10.53 -5.12
CA PRO A 283 -14.16 10.01 -6.05
C PRO A 283 -12.97 9.36 -5.34
N ALA A 284 -12.60 9.84 -4.15
CA ALA A 284 -11.55 9.27 -3.33
C ALA A 284 -11.91 7.84 -2.87
N PHE A 285 -13.14 7.63 -2.39
CA PHE A 285 -13.61 6.30 -1.99
C PHE A 285 -13.65 5.32 -3.18
N GLN A 286 -14.11 5.79 -4.35
CA GLN A 286 -14.11 4.99 -5.58
C GLN A 286 -12.69 4.56 -5.97
N THR A 287 -11.73 5.50 -5.89
CA THR A 287 -10.30 5.23 -6.15
C THR A 287 -9.74 4.23 -5.15
N MET A 288 -9.97 4.41 -3.86
CA MET A 288 -9.51 3.51 -2.80
C MET A 288 -10.04 2.08 -3.01
N LEU A 289 -11.34 1.93 -3.32
CA LEU A 289 -11.98 0.65 -3.59
C LEU A 289 -11.43 -0.01 -4.88
N GLY A 290 -11.19 0.79 -5.91
CA GLY A 290 -10.59 0.38 -7.17
C GLY A 290 -9.16 -0.11 -7.00
N VAL A 291 -8.32 0.63 -6.28
CA VAL A 291 -6.94 0.24 -5.96
C VAL A 291 -6.90 -1.02 -5.11
N HIS A 292 -7.71 -1.13 -4.05
CA HIS A 292 -7.79 -2.34 -3.22
C HIS A 292 -8.05 -3.60 -4.08
N SER A 293 -9.07 -3.52 -4.93
CA SER A 293 -9.53 -4.68 -5.72
C SER A 293 -8.52 -5.05 -6.81
N THR A 294 -7.85 -4.06 -7.39
CA THR A 294 -6.75 -4.26 -8.34
C THR A 294 -5.53 -4.87 -7.65
N ALA A 295 -5.08 -4.32 -6.51
CA ALA A 295 -3.96 -4.84 -5.74
C ALA A 295 -4.20 -6.29 -5.30
N ASN A 296 -5.38 -6.61 -4.78
CA ASN A 296 -5.75 -7.98 -4.40
C ASN A 296 -5.75 -8.95 -5.60
N THR A 297 -6.19 -8.49 -6.78
CA THR A 297 -6.22 -9.30 -8.01
C THR A 297 -4.81 -9.53 -8.56
N LEU A 298 -3.98 -8.48 -8.60
CA LEU A 298 -2.59 -8.55 -9.04
C LEU A 298 -1.73 -9.41 -8.09
N ALA A 299 -1.93 -9.30 -6.77
CA ALA A 299 -1.26 -10.16 -5.79
C ALA A 299 -1.49 -11.65 -6.09
N ARG A 300 -2.74 -12.04 -6.36
CA ARG A 300 -3.10 -13.42 -6.74
C ARG A 300 -2.54 -13.81 -8.11
N PHE A 301 -2.49 -12.86 -9.05
CA PHE A 301 -1.91 -13.08 -10.38
C PHE A 301 -0.41 -13.41 -10.29
N PHE A 302 0.37 -12.59 -9.57
CA PHE A 302 1.80 -12.83 -9.36
C PHE A 302 2.07 -14.06 -8.48
N GLN A 303 1.22 -14.34 -7.48
CA GLN A 303 1.29 -15.59 -6.71
C GLN A 303 1.18 -16.83 -7.60
N ASN A 304 0.22 -16.83 -8.53
CA ASN A 304 0.03 -17.96 -9.43
C ASN A 304 1.20 -18.11 -10.42
N ARG A 305 1.75 -17.01 -10.93
CA ARG A 305 2.94 -17.04 -11.78
C ARG A 305 4.15 -17.59 -11.03
N LEU A 306 4.40 -17.09 -9.82
CA LEU A 306 5.48 -17.56 -8.96
C LEU A 306 5.35 -19.06 -8.67
N ARG A 307 4.15 -19.51 -8.28
CA ARG A 307 3.90 -20.94 -8.02
C ARG A 307 4.14 -21.79 -9.26
N ARG A 308 3.68 -21.35 -10.44
CA ARG A 308 3.89 -22.07 -11.71
C ARG A 308 5.37 -22.12 -12.09
N SER A 309 6.11 -21.03 -11.96
CA SER A 309 7.54 -21.01 -12.23
C SER A 309 8.31 -21.91 -11.26
N SER A 310 8.01 -21.86 -9.96
CA SER A 310 8.66 -22.73 -8.97
C SER A 310 8.37 -24.21 -9.22
N ILE A 311 7.13 -24.57 -9.60
CA ILE A 311 6.79 -25.95 -9.96
C ILE A 311 7.53 -26.39 -11.24
N LYS A 312 7.64 -25.52 -12.25
CA LYS A 312 8.38 -25.84 -13.48
C LYS A 312 9.87 -26.07 -13.19
N VAL A 313 10.50 -25.19 -12.40
CA VAL A 313 11.91 -25.36 -11.99
C VAL A 313 12.08 -26.68 -11.23
N LEU A 314 11.19 -26.98 -10.29
CA LEU A 314 11.21 -28.26 -9.55
C LEU A 314 11.17 -29.48 -10.48
N TRP A 315 10.27 -29.49 -11.46
CA TRP A 315 10.17 -30.58 -12.43
C TRP A 315 11.39 -30.67 -13.37
N LEU A 316 11.95 -29.53 -13.79
CA LEU A 316 13.18 -29.52 -14.59
C LEU A 316 14.36 -30.08 -13.79
N THR A 317 14.52 -29.69 -12.53
CA THR A 317 15.57 -30.23 -11.66
C THR A 317 15.38 -31.72 -11.40
N ALA A 318 14.14 -32.18 -11.18
CA ALA A 318 13.86 -33.61 -11.05
C ALA A 318 14.20 -34.39 -12.33
N ALA A 319 13.85 -33.84 -13.50
CA ALA A 319 14.18 -34.44 -14.79
C ALA A 319 15.69 -34.47 -15.05
N MET A 320 16.44 -33.44 -14.65
CA MET A 320 17.90 -33.42 -14.72
C MET A 320 18.53 -34.55 -13.90
N VAL A 321 18.07 -34.76 -12.66
CA VAL A 321 18.57 -35.85 -11.80
C VAL A 321 18.24 -37.21 -12.43
N GLY A 322 17.04 -37.37 -13.00
CA GLY A 322 16.65 -38.57 -13.73
C GLY A 322 17.53 -38.85 -14.95
N LEU A 323 17.81 -37.84 -15.78
CA LEU A 323 18.69 -37.98 -16.95
C LEU A 323 20.13 -38.32 -16.55
N TYR A 324 20.65 -37.70 -15.50
CA TYR A 324 22.00 -38.02 -15.00
C TYR A 324 22.07 -39.46 -14.47
N GLY A 325 21.05 -39.89 -13.72
CA GLY A 325 20.93 -41.28 -13.26
C GLY A 325 20.87 -42.27 -14.42
N TRP A 326 20.13 -41.94 -15.48
CA TRP A 326 20.04 -42.77 -16.69
C TRP A 326 21.39 -42.86 -17.42
N TYR A 327 22.05 -41.71 -17.63
CA TYR A 327 23.35 -41.64 -18.26
C TYR A 327 24.39 -42.49 -17.51
N SER A 328 24.43 -42.37 -16.18
CA SER A 328 25.45 -43.04 -15.36
C SER A 328 25.26 -44.54 -15.16
N ASN A 329 24.02 -45.05 -15.21
CA ASN A 329 23.73 -46.44 -14.82
C ASN A 329 23.11 -47.32 -15.92
N LEU A 330 22.55 -46.74 -16.99
CA LEU A 330 21.87 -47.51 -18.04
C LEU A 330 22.57 -47.36 -19.40
N GLU A 331 22.79 -46.13 -19.85
CA GLU A 331 23.31 -45.88 -21.20
C GLU A 331 24.27 -44.68 -21.22
N ASN A 332 25.54 -44.94 -21.52
CA ASN A 332 26.60 -43.93 -21.63
C ASN A 332 26.55 -43.16 -22.97
N ASN A 333 25.38 -42.64 -23.34
CA ASN A 333 25.17 -41.93 -24.60
C ASN A 333 25.38 -40.41 -24.42
N PRO A 334 26.32 -39.77 -25.15
CA PRO A 334 26.62 -38.34 -25.00
C PRO A 334 25.44 -37.42 -25.35
N THR A 335 24.45 -37.90 -26.12
CA THR A 335 23.23 -37.13 -26.42
C THR A 335 22.39 -36.84 -25.16
N ILE A 336 22.46 -37.70 -24.13
CA ILE A 336 21.76 -37.50 -22.85
C ILE A 336 22.36 -36.32 -22.09
N LEU A 337 23.68 -36.11 -22.18
CA LEU A 337 24.35 -34.95 -21.59
C LEU A 337 23.93 -33.63 -22.25
N ILE A 338 23.68 -33.64 -23.55
CA ILE A 338 23.10 -32.48 -24.27
C ILE A 338 21.70 -32.19 -23.72
N GLY A 339 20.87 -33.22 -23.53
CA GLY A 339 19.55 -33.08 -22.91
C GLY A 339 19.61 -32.52 -21.49
N TYR A 340 20.54 -33.00 -20.66
CA TYR A 340 20.80 -32.48 -19.32
C TYR A 340 21.17 -30.99 -19.34
N LEU A 341 22.11 -30.59 -20.21
CA LEU A 341 22.53 -29.21 -20.35
C LEU A 341 21.36 -28.30 -20.76
N MET A 342 20.53 -28.74 -21.71
CA MET A 342 19.34 -27.99 -22.14
C MET A 342 18.33 -27.80 -21.01
N LEU A 343 18.10 -28.82 -20.17
CA LEU A 343 17.23 -28.70 -18.99
C LEU A 343 17.82 -27.75 -17.94
N PHE A 344 19.14 -27.80 -17.73
CA PHE A 344 19.83 -26.90 -16.81
C PHE A 344 19.71 -25.44 -17.24
N LEU A 345 20.03 -25.14 -18.51
CA LEU A 345 19.89 -23.79 -19.06
C LEU A 345 18.44 -23.31 -19.00
N SER A 346 17.47 -24.19 -19.23
CA SER A 346 16.04 -23.87 -19.11
C SER A 346 15.64 -23.55 -17.66
N ALA A 347 16.12 -24.32 -16.69
CA ALA A 347 15.84 -24.10 -15.27
C ALA A 347 16.49 -22.80 -14.77
N ALA A 348 17.76 -22.57 -15.13
CA ALA A 348 18.49 -21.35 -14.82
C ALA A 348 17.83 -20.11 -15.44
N GLY A 349 17.46 -20.19 -16.73
CA GLY A 349 16.76 -19.12 -17.45
C GLY A 349 15.40 -18.78 -16.82
N LEU A 350 14.59 -19.77 -16.46
CA LEU A 350 13.33 -19.55 -15.76
C LEU A 350 13.52 -18.93 -14.37
N GLY A 351 14.55 -19.36 -13.63
CA GLY A 351 14.92 -18.78 -12.34
C GLY A 351 15.33 -17.31 -12.47
N TRP A 352 16.16 -17.01 -13.47
CA TRP A 352 16.63 -15.65 -13.75
C TRP A 352 15.50 -14.72 -14.17
N ILE A 353 14.62 -15.16 -15.08
CA ILE A 353 13.41 -14.41 -15.49
C ILE A 353 12.47 -14.16 -14.30
N ALA A 354 12.28 -15.17 -13.43
CA ALA A 354 11.43 -15.02 -12.26
C ALA A 354 11.99 -14.01 -11.25
N LYS A 355 13.33 -14.02 -11.05
CA LYS A 355 14.05 -13.06 -10.20
C LYS A 355 13.98 -11.64 -10.77
N GLY A 356 14.31 -11.46 -12.05
CA GLY A 356 14.29 -10.16 -12.72
C GLY A 356 12.90 -9.53 -12.83
N ARG A 357 11.83 -10.34 -12.81
CA ARG A 357 10.44 -9.83 -12.80
C ARG A 357 9.88 -9.56 -11.39
N HIS A 358 10.68 -9.78 -10.33
CA HIS A 358 10.33 -9.49 -8.93
C HIS A 358 8.96 -10.04 -8.49
N TYR A 359 8.56 -11.24 -8.97
CA TYR A 359 7.23 -11.78 -8.69
C TYR A 359 6.94 -11.99 -7.19
N GLN A 360 7.97 -12.29 -6.40
CA GLN A 360 7.84 -12.49 -4.95
C GLN A 360 7.54 -11.17 -4.24
N SER A 361 8.31 -10.10 -4.51
CA SER A 361 8.08 -8.76 -3.94
C SER A 361 6.69 -8.27 -4.31
N LYS A 362 6.36 -8.21 -5.61
CA LYS A 362 5.05 -7.74 -6.11
C LYS A 362 3.88 -8.46 -5.47
N ARG A 363 3.97 -9.78 -5.26
CA ARG A 363 2.93 -10.55 -4.57
C ARG A 363 2.71 -10.06 -3.14
N LEU A 364 3.79 -9.92 -2.38
CA LEU A 364 3.78 -9.56 -0.97
C LEU A 364 3.28 -8.12 -0.80
N ASP A 365 3.87 -7.21 -1.56
CA ASP A 365 3.60 -5.78 -1.63
C ASP A 365 2.13 -5.49 -1.93
N TYR A 366 1.59 -6.09 -2.99
CA TYR A 366 0.20 -5.84 -3.38
C TYR A 366 -0.80 -6.52 -2.45
N ARG A 367 -0.39 -7.61 -1.78
CA ARG A 367 -1.24 -8.26 -0.76
C ARG A 367 -1.31 -7.44 0.52
N ALA A 368 -0.19 -6.83 0.90
CA ALA A 368 -0.05 -5.95 2.06
C ALA A 368 -0.85 -4.65 1.85
N LEU A 369 -0.70 -4.00 0.69
CA LEU A 369 -1.52 -2.86 0.27
C LEU A 369 -3.02 -3.19 0.28
N ALA A 370 -3.43 -4.31 -0.32
CA ALA A 370 -4.83 -4.75 -0.29
C ALA A 370 -5.32 -5.15 1.11
N GLY A 371 -4.42 -5.50 2.03
CA GLY A 371 -4.76 -5.73 3.43
C GLY A 371 -5.08 -4.42 4.14
N GLY A 372 -4.18 -3.44 4.04
CA GLY A 372 -4.34 -2.12 4.65
C GLY A 372 -5.55 -1.36 4.12
N LEU A 373 -5.72 -1.30 2.79
CA LEU A 373 -6.88 -0.64 2.19
C LEU A 373 -8.21 -1.31 2.56
N ARG A 374 -8.23 -2.62 2.85
CA ARG A 374 -9.45 -3.28 3.33
C ARG A 374 -9.85 -2.77 4.70
N VAL A 375 -8.88 -2.68 5.63
CA VAL A 375 -9.12 -2.14 6.97
C VAL A 375 -9.58 -0.69 6.86
N GLN A 376 -8.89 0.12 6.05
CA GLN A 376 -9.26 1.52 5.84
C GLN A 376 -10.68 1.66 5.29
N LEU A 377 -11.05 0.86 4.28
CA LEU A 377 -12.41 0.87 3.72
C LEU A 377 -13.46 0.55 4.79
N PHE A 378 -13.26 -0.49 5.60
CA PHE A 378 -14.23 -0.84 6.65
C PHE A 378 -14.22 0.12 7.84
N TRP A 379 -13.11 0.80 8.12
CA TRP A 379 -13.05 1.90 9.09
C TRP A 379 -13.92 3.07 8.64
N HIS A 380 -13.82 3.51 7.38
CA HIS A 380 -14.73 4.53 6.84
C HIS A 380 -16.19 4.09 6.86
N LEU A 381 -16.48 2.85 6.44
CA LEU A 381 -17.84 2.30 6.47
C LEU A 381 -18.38 2.20 7.90
N GLY A 382 -17.51 1.99 8.90
CA GLY A 382 -17.84 2.01 10.33
C GLY A 382 -17.89 3.41 10.94
N GLY A 383 -17.62 4.47 10.17
CA GLY A 383 -17.62 5.84 10.65
C GLY A 383 -16.44 6.20 11.55
N LEU A 384 -15.28 5.56 11.34
CA LEU A 384 -14.00 5.96 11.89
C LEU A 384 -13.28 6.91 10.92
N SER A 385 -12.63 7.94 11.48
CA SER A 385 -11.75 8.89 10.76
C SER A 385 -10.27 8.55 10.91
N ASP A 386 -9.93 7.45 11.57
CA ASP A 386 -8.54 7.03 11.74
C ASP A 386 -7.91 6.61 10.40
N SER A 387 -6.62 6.94 10.23
CA SER A 387 -5.84 6.46 9.09
C SER A 387 -5.05 5.21 9.46
N VAL A 388 -5.29 4.13 8.71
CA VAL A 388 -4.53 2.87 8.77
C VAL A 388 -3.03 3.13 8.58
N ALA A 389 -2.63 4.16 7.82
CA ALA A 389 -1.24 4.50 7.59
C ALA A 389 -0.48 4.78 8.90
N ASP A 390 -1.16 5.31 9.93
CA ASP A 390 -0.53 5.63 11.22
C ASP A 390 -0.28 4.39 12.08
N TYR A 391 -1.13 3.36 11.94
CA TYR A 391 -1.06 2.13 12.74
C TYR A 391 -0.36 0.97 12.02
N TYR A 392 0.03 1.16 10.75
CA TYR A 392 0.60 0.09 9.93
C TYR A 392 2.04 -0.25 10.35
N LEU A 393 2.26 -1.35 11.08
CA LEU A 393 3.59 -1.96 11.34
C LEU A 393 4.69 -0.96 11.75
N CYS A 394 4.42 -0.12 12.76
CA CYS A 394 5.33 0.92 13.26
C CYS A 394 6.75 0.42 13.57
N LYS A 395 6.91 -0.84 13.98
CA LYS A 395 8.21 -1.45 14.34
C LYS A 395 9.14 -1.71 13.14
N GLN A 396 8.66 -1.62 11.89
CA GLN A 396 9.35 -2.21 10.72
C GLN A 396 9.23 -1.32 9.45
N ARG A 397 9.27 0.02 9.63
CA ARG A 397 8.99 1.02 8.58
C ARG A 397 9.80 0.86 7.27
N GLY A 398 11.10 0.61 7.34
CA GLY A 398 12.02 0.79 6.19
C GLY A 398 11.70 0.01 4.90
N GLU A 399 10.94 -1.08 4.97
CA GLU A 399 10.65 -1.94 3.82
C GLU A 399 9.20 -1.83 3.31
N LEU A 400 8.33 -1.13 4.06
CA LEU A 400 6.88 -1.02 3.85
C LEU A 400 6.37 0.44 3.86
N THR A 401 7.27 1.43 3.98
CA THR A 401 6.94 2.87 3.97
C THR A 401 6.07 3.25 2.78
N TRP A 402 6.39 2.78 1.58
CA TRP A 402 5.59 3.08 0.38
C TRP A 402 4.12 2.64 0.48
N ILE A 403 3.81 1.59 1.24
CA ILE A 403 2.42 1.15 1.45
C ILE A 403 1.67 2.13 2.33
N GLN A 404 2.31 2.63 3.39
CA GLN A 404 1.75 3.67 4.26
C GLN A 404 1.48 4.94 3.45
N SER A 405 2.48 5.41 2.69
CA SER A 405 2.34 6.58 1.82
C SER A 405 1.23 6.40 0.81
N ALA A 406 1.14 5.22 0.17
CA ALA A 406 0.08 4.91 -0.79
C ALA A 406 -1.32 4.90 -0.17
N ILE A 407 -1.49 4.32 1.04
CA ILE A 407 -2.77 4.33 1.75
C ILE A 407 -3.16 5.76 2.11
N ARG A 408 -2.22 6.56 2.63
CA ARG A 408 -2.44 7.96 3.00
C ARG A 408 -2.82 8.84 1.82
N ALA A 409 -2.17 8.64 0.68
CA ALA A 409 -2.47 9.34 -0.57
C ALA A 409 -3.84 8.99 -1.15
N LEU A 410 -4.41 7.83 -0.80
CA LEU A 410 -5.78 7.47 -1.16
C LEU A 410 -6.80 7.94 -0.11
N ASN A 411 -6.36 8.19 1.12
CA ASN A 411 -7.16 8.63 2.25
C ASN A 411 -7.34 10.15 2.29
N ILE A 412 -7.86 10.73 1.20
CA ILE A 412 -7.98 12.19 1.03
C ILE A 412 -9.31 12.72 1.62
N HIS A 413 -10.29 11.86 1.87
CA HIS A 413 -11.63 12.27 2.23
C HIS A 413 -12.00 11.69 3.58
N ASP A 414 -11.63 12.40 4.63
CA ASP A 414 -11.54 11.80 5.95
C ASP A 414 -12.81 11.91 6.78
N TRP A 415 -14.02 12.12 6.23
CA TRP A 415 -15.18 12.37 7.09
C TRP A 415 -16.47 11.71 6.58
N VAL A 416 -16.66 10.45 6.98
CA VAL A 416 -17.91 9.82 7.46
C VAL A 416 -19.22 10.00 6.64
N GLU A 417 -19.21 10.40 5.38
CA GLU A 417 -20.43 10.43 4.54
C GLU A 417 -20.98 9.03 4.19
N ASN A 418 -20.14 7.99 4.35
CA ASN A 418 -20.38 6.68 3.77
C ASN A 418 -20.60 5.55 4.79
N GLN A 419 -21.21 5.86 5.94
CA GLN A 419 -21.49 4.84 6.96
C GLN A 419 -22.42 3.72 6.44
N GLU A 420 -22.09 2.49 6.80
CA GLU A 420 -22.92 1.30 6.62
C GLU A 420 -23.47 0.83 7.96
N ASN A 421 -24.58 0.09 7.91
CA ASN A 421 -25.14 -0.51 9.12
C ASN A 421 -24.13 -1.51 9.74
N LEU A 422 -24.06 -1.54 11.07
CA LEU A 422 -23.17 -2.45 11.80
C LEU A 422 -23.37 -3.93 11.39
N GLU A 423 -24.60 -4.34 11.07
CA GLU A 423 -24.91 -5.69 10.58
C GLU A 423 -24.25 -5.98 9.22
N THR A 424 -24.21 -4.98 8.33
CA THR A 424 -23.54 -5.10 7.03
C THR A 424 -22.04 -5.22 7.22
N ILE A 425 -21.45 -4.42 8.11
CA ILE A 425 -20.02 -4.49 8.43
C ILE A 425 -19.67 -5.83 9.06
N HIS A 426 -20.46 -6.28 10.04
CA HIS A 426 -20.31 -7.59 10.67
C HIS A 426 -20.29 -8.70 9.62
N GLN A 427 -21.24 -8.70 8.69
CA GLN A 427 -21.34 -9.74 7.68
C GLN A 427 -20.23 -9.64 6.62
N LYS A 428 -20.05 -8.46 6.01
CA LYS A 428 -19.15 -8.24 4.87
C LYS A 428 -17.68 -8.21 5.25
N TRP A 429 -17.35 -7.73 6.46
CA TRP A 429 -15.99 -7.74 6.98
C TRP A 429 -15.73 -8.97 7.83
N ILE A 430 -16.38 -9.08 8.99
CA ILE A 430 -15.96 -9.99 10.05
C ILE A 430 -16.26 -11.44 9.68
N VAL A 431 -17.53 -11.76 9.36
CA VAL A 431 -17.96 -13.13 9.04
C VAL A 431 -17.29 -13.63 7.77
N HIS A 432 -17.35 -12.84 6.71
CA HIS A 432 -16.71 -13.13 5.43
C HIS A 432 -15.19 -13.36 5.55
N GLN A 433 -14.46 -12.54 6.33
CA GLN A 433 -13.03 -12.78 6.58
C GLN A 433 -12.80 -14.07 7.37
N ARG A 434 -13.58 -14.31 8.44
CA ARG A 434 -13.48 -15.53 9.25
C ARG A 434 -13.63 -16.80 8.39
N GLU A 435 -14.66 -16.84 7.53
CA GLU A 435 -14.90 -17.96 6.62
C GLU A 435 -13.77 -18.14 5.62
N TRP A 436 -13.27 -17.03 5.06
CA TRP A 436 -12.15 -17.06 4.14
C TRP A 436 -10.90 -17.63 4.81
N PHE A 437 -10.55 -17.15 6.00
CA PHE A 437 -9.39 -17.64 6.77
C PHE A 437 -9.53 -19.11 7.15
N SER A 438 -10.71 -19.52 7.65
CA SER A 438 -10.99 -20.92 8.01
C SER A 438 -10.78 -21.87 6.82
N LYS A 439 -11.34 -21.51 5.65
CA LYS A 439 -11.14 -22.28 4.42
C LYS A 439 -9.67 -22.37 4.00
N HIS A 440 -8.90 -21.29 4.18
CA HIS A 440 -7.49 -21.25 3.80
C HIS A 440 -6.59 -22.00 4.80
N ALA A 441 -6.88 -21.94 6.10
CA ALA A 441 -6.24 -22.75 7.14
C ALA A 441 -6.38 -24.24 6.81
N GLN A 442 -7.62 -24.73 6.66
CA GLN A 442 -7.89 -26.13 6.33
C GLN A 442 -7.23 -26.56 5.01
N ARG A 443 -7.26 -25.71 3.98
CA ARG A 443 -6.65 -26.02 2.68
C ARG A 443 -5.14 -26.14 2.79
N ASN A 444 -4.47 -25.27 3.55
CA ASN A 444 -3.03 -25.32 3.73
C ASN A 444 -2.60 -26.48 4.63
N GLN A 445 -3.35 -26.77 5.69
CA GLN A 445 -3.12 -27.94 6.52
C GLN A 445 -3.25 -29.26 5.72
N ARG A 446 -4.27 -29.38 4.86
CA ARG A 446 -4.43 -30.54 3.95
C ARG A 446 -3.25 -30.67 2.97
N LYS A 447 -2.75 -29.54 2.43
CA LYS A 447 -1.56 -29.55 1.58
C LYS A 447 -0.32 -29.98 2.35
N ALA A 448 -0.09 -29.43 3.55
CA ALA A 448 1.04 -29.78 4.41
C ALA A 448 1.03 -31.29 4.71
N LYS A 449 -0.12 -31.85 5.09
CA LYS A 449 -0.30 -33.30 5.30
C LYS A 449 -0.04 -34.12 4.03
N LYS A 450 -0.66 -33.74 2.91
CA LYS A 450 -0.48 -34.44 1.61
C LYS A 450 0.99 -34.46 1.21
N TRP A 451 1.66 -33.31 1.23
CA TRP A 451 3.07 -33.23 0.87
C TRP A 451 3.97 -33.92 1.90
N GLY A 452 3.62 -33.91 3.18
CA GLY A 452 4.29 -34.70 4.21
C GLY A 452 4.25 -36.20 3.93
N TRP A 453 3.12 -36.71 3.45
CA TRP A 453 2.99 -38.11 3.04
C TRP A 453 3.88 -38.44 1.83
N TRP A 454 3.91 -37.58 0.81
CA TRP A 454 4.82 -37.74 -0.34
C TRP A 454 6.30 -37.70 0.06
N LYS A 455 6.71 -36.81 0.98
CA LYS A 455 8.09 -36.76 1.50
C LYS A 455 8.48 -38.07 2.17
N LYS A 456 7.61 -38.61 3.04
CA LYS A 456 7.82 -39.92 3.67
C LYS A 456 7.87 -41.03 2.63
N GLY A 457 6.96 -41.02 1.64
CA GLY A 457 6.90 -41.99 0.56
C GLY A 457 8.20 -42.09 -0.26
N PHE A 458 8.76 -40.94 -0.66
CA PHE A 458 10.05 -40.91 -1.36
C PHE A 458 11.21 -41.41 -0.50
N PHE A 459 11.24 -41.05 0.79
CA PHE A 459 12.26 -41.55 1.71
C PHE A 459 12.15 -43.07 1.91
N THR A 460 10.94 -43.59 2.15
CA THR A 460 10.69 -45.03 2.30
C THR A 460 11.01 -45.78 1.02
N LEU A 461 10.70 -45.21 -0.15
CA LEU A 461 11.04 -45.83 -1.43
C LEU A 461 12.56 -45.99 -1.57
N GLY A 462 13.34 -44.96 -1.22
CA GLY A 462 14.80 -45.05 -1.22
C GLY A 462 15.31 -46.17 -0.30
N VAL A 463 14.81 -46.24 0.94
CA VAL A 463 15.20 -47.29 1.90
C VAL A 463 14.82 -48.69 1.40
N VAL A 464 13.60 -48.86 0.87
CA VAL A 464 13.15 -50.15 0.32
C VAL A 464 14.00 -50.57 -0.88
N SER A 465 14.39 -49.63 -1.75
CA SER A 465 15.29 -49.93 -2.87
C SER A 465 16.69 -50.35 -2.41
N ILE A 466 17.23 -49.75 -1.34
CA ILE A 466 18.51 -50.18 -0.73
C ILE A 466 18.40 -51.60 -0.19
N VAL A 467 17.36 -51.89 0.60
CA VAL A 467 17.13 -53.22 1.18
C VAL A 467 16.93 -54.26 0.08
N GLY A 468 16.14 -53.95 -0.95
CA GLY A 468 15.92 -54.84 -2.09
C GLY A 468 17.21 -55.16 -2.84
N LEU A 469 18.10 -54.17 -3.01
CA LEU A 469 19.40 -54.37 -3.64
C LEU A 469 20.31 -55.27 -2.78
N LEU A 470 20.37 -55.03 -1.46
CA LEU A 470 21.17 -55.84 -0.53
C LEU A 470 20.67 -57.29 -0.49
N VAL A 471 19.36 -57.50 -0.38
CA VAL A 471 18.76 -58.85 -0.38
C VAL A 471 19.06 -59.55 -1.70
N GLY A 472 18.83 -58.89 -2.84
CA GLY A 472 19.05 -59.49 -4.16
C GLY A 472 20.52 -59.86 -4.42
N GLN A 473 21.47 -59.07 -3.91
CA GLN A 473 22.89 -59.43 -3.95
C GLN A 473 23.22 -60.61 -3.02
N PHE A 474 22.65 -60.64 -1.82
CA PHE A 474 22.89 -61.70 -0.85
C PHE A 474 22.31 -63.05 -1.27
N THR A 475 21.12 -63.06 -1.87
CA THR A 475 20.47 -64.28 -2.37
C THR A 475 21.00 -64.73 -3.73
N GLY A 476 21.89 -63.95 -4.35
CA GLY A 476 22.42 -64.21 -5.70
C GLY A 476 21.38 -64.08 -6.82
N THR A 477 20.17 -63.59 -6.51
CA THR A 477 19.07 -63.44 -7.46
C THR A 477 19.18 -62.19 -8.32
N LEU A 478 20.08 -61.26 -7.96
CA LEU A 478 20.36 -60.04 -8.73
C LEU A 478 21.86 -59.97 -9.03
N GLN A 479 22.22 -60.19 -10.29
CA GLN A 479 23.62 -60.10 -10.73
C GLN A 479 23.98 -58.67 -11.16
N SER A 480 25.23 -58.28 -10.96
CA SER A 480 25.74 -56.98 -11.41
C SER A 480 25.63 -56.87 -12.93
N GLY A 481 24.94 -55.83 -13.42
CA GLY A 481 24.69 -55.60 -14.85
C GLY A 481 23.28 -55.95 -15.32
N GLU A 482 22.46 -56.60 -14.48
CA GLU A 482 21.04 -56.78 -14.79
C GLU A 482 20.26 -55.46 -14.73
N MET A 483 19.25 -55.33 -15.59
CA MET A 483 18.40 -54.13 -15.65
C MET A 483 17.79 -53.78 -14.29
N TRP A 484 17.35 -54.78 -13.52
CA TRP A 484 16.77 -54.58 -12.19
C TRP A 484 17.79 -54.05 -11.17
N HIS A 485 19.05 -54.48 -11.26
CA HIS A 485 20.13 -53.95 -10.44
C HIS A 485 20.34 -52.45 -10.71
N ASN A 486 20.45 -52.06 -11.98
CA ASN A 486 20.66 -50.67 -12.38
C ASN A 486 19.44 -49.78 -12.06
N LEU A 487 18.22 -50.32 -12.19
CA LEU A 487 17.00 -49.62 -11.79
C LEU A 487 16.92 -49.36 -10.29
N LEU A 488 17.34 -50.32 -9.45
CA LEU A 488 17.39 -50.13 -8.01
C LEU A 488 18.41 -49.05 -7.63
N ILE A 489 19.60 -49.05 -8.25
CA ILE A 489 20.61 -47.98 -8.03
C ILE A 489 20.04 -46.61 -8.42
N LEU A 490 19.36 -46.53 -9.56
CA LEU A 490 18.71 -45.29 -10.00
C LEU A 490 17.64 -44.81 -9.00
N LEU A 491 16.83 -45.71 -8.46
CA LEU A 491 15.83 -45.38 -7.44
C LEU A 491 16.46 -44.94 -6.12
N ILE A 492 17.57 -45.55 -5.71
CA ILE A 492 18.35 -45.17 -4.52
C ILE A 492 18.86 -43.73 -4.64
N ALA A 493 19.27 -43.30 -5.84
CA ALA A 493 19.71 -41.92 -6.09
C ALA A 493 18.53 -40.93 -6.26
N LEU A 494 17.50 -41.34 -7.02
CA LEU A 494 16.40 -40.46 -7.40
C LEU A 494 15.43 -40.19 -6.24
N ALA A 495 15.10 -41.21 -5.44
CA ALA A 495 14.07 -41.09 -4.42
C ALA A 495 14.43 -40.13 -3.28
N PRO A 496 15.64 -40.18 -2.67
CA PRO A 496 16.06 -39.18 -1.68
C PRO A 496 16.16 -37.78 -2.27
N THR A 497 16.64 -37.65 -3.52
CA THR A 497 16.75 -36.35 -4.20
C THR A 497 15.38 -35.74 -4.46
N ALA A 498 14.41 -36.52 -4.93
CA ALA A 498 13.03 -36.10 -5.08
C ALA A 498 12.41 -35.71 -3.73
N GLY A 499 12.69 -36.47 -2.68
CA GLY A 499 12.31 -36.16 -1.30
C GLY A 499 12.88 -34.83 -0.80
N ALA A 500 14.17 -34.57 -1.05
CA ALA A 500 14.87 -33.35 -0.65
C ALA A 500 14.37 -32.11 -1.42
N LEU A 501 14.21 -32.23 -2.74
CA LEU A 501 13.64 -31.17 -3.57
C LEU A 501 12.21 -30.83 -3.14
N LEU A 502 11.41 -31.85 -2.83
CA LEU A 502 10.06 -31.65 -2.31
C LEU A 502 10.08 -31.04 -0.91
N HIS A 503 11.00 -31.46 -0.04
CA HIS A 503 11.21 -30.85 1.28
C HIS A 503 11.47 -29.35 1.14
N HIS A 504 12.47 -28.97 0.35
CA HIS A 504 12.83 -27.57 0.09
C HIS A 504 11.65 -26.77 -0.47
N TYR A 505 10.89 -27.34 -1.42
CA TYR A 505 9.68 -26.70 -1.93
C TYR A 505 8.62 -26.48 -0.84
N THR A 506 8.37 -27.48 0.02
CA THR A 506 7.35 -27.39 1.07
C THR A 506 7.72 -26.41 2.18
N GLU A 507 8.99 -26.37 2.55
CA GLU A 507 9.55 -25.44 3.51
C GLU A 507 9.42 -24.01 2.98
N LYS A 508 9.83 -23.78 1.72
CA LYS A 508 9.71 -22.48 1.06
C LYS A 508 8.27 -21.99 0.89
N MET A 509 7.32 -22.90 0.69
CA MET A 509 5.89 -22.56 0.59
C MET A 509 5.22 -22.38 1.95
N ALA A 510 5.91 -22.66 3.06
CA ALA A 510 5.48 -22.36 4.43
C ALA A 510 4.04 -22.79 4.74
N PHE A 511 3.58 -23.94 4.21
CA PHE A 511 2.16 -24.30 4.29
C PHE A 511 1.66 -24.47 5.72
N ASP A 512 2.49 -25.01 6.62
CA ASP A 512 2.14 -25.21 8.02
C ASP A 512 2.08 -23.88 8.79
N GLU A 513 3.08 -23.02 8.58
CA GLU A 513 3.13 -21.68 9.17
C GLU A 513 1.95 -20.82 8.72
N HIS A 514 1.62 -20.86 7.42
CA HIS A 514 0.43 -20.19 6.88
C HIS A 514 -0.87 -20.75 7.48
N ALA A 515 -0.96 -22.06 7.75
CA ALA A 515 -2.15 -22.63 8.37
C ALA A 515 -2.33 -22.09 9.80
N LYS A 516 -1.27 -22.10 10.60
CA LYS A 516 -1.26 -21.55 11.97
C LYS A 516 -1.60 -20.06 12.01
N GLN A 517 -1.06 -19.26 11.09
CA GLN A 517 -1.39 -17.84 10.97
C GLN A 517 -2.87 -17.62 10.65
N TYR A 518 -3.43 -18.40 9.72
CA TYR A 518 -4.86 -18.32 9.41
C TYR A 518 -5.74 -18.78 10.58
N GLU A 519 -5.33 -19.79 11.34
CA GLU A 519 -6.04 -20.21 12.57
C GLU A 519 -6.07 -19.10 13.62
N ARG A 520 -4.94 -18.40 13.84
CA ARG A 520 -4.89 -17.23 14.73
C ARG A 520 -5.87 -16.13 14.29
N MET A 521 -5.93 -15.84 12.98
CA MET A 521 -6.89 -14.90 12.41
C MET A 521 -8.35 -15.36 12.62
N VAL A 522 -8.64 -16.64 12.45
CA VAL A 522 -10.00 -17.18 12.72
C VAL A 522 -10.40 -16.96 14.17
N ALA A 523 -9.49 -17.16 15.13
CA ALA A 523 -9.76 -16.91 16.54
C ALA A 523 -10.06 -15.43 16.81
N LEU A 524 -9.24 -14.52 16.26
CA LEU A 524 -9.42 -13.07 16.38
C LEU A 524 -10.78 -12.62 15.81
N PHE A 525 -11.09 -13.00 14.56
CA PHE A 525 -12.35 -12.62 13.93
C PHE A 525 -13.57 -13.30 14.58
N SER A 526 -13.43 -14.50 15.15
CA SER A 526 -14.51 -15.12 15.93
C SER A 526 -14.83 -14.30 17.17
N ARG A 527 -13.81 -13.92 17.95
CA ARG A 527 -13.99 -13.08 19.14
C ARG A 527 -14.63 -11.75 18.80
N ALA A 528 -14.15 -11.06 17.77
CA ALA A 528 -14.75 -9.80 17.32
C ALA A 528 -16.19 -9.97 16.82
N SER A 529 -16.51 -11.11 16.18
CA SER A 529 -17.87 -11.43 15.73
C SER A 529 -18.84 -11.58 16.89
N ASP A 530 -18.41 -12.21 17.98
CA ASP A 530 -19.24 -12.45 19.16
C ASP A 530 -19.44 -11.15 19.96
N GLU A 531 -18.38 -10.36 20.16
CA GLU A 531 -18.49 -9.06 20.83
C GLU A 531 -19.36 -8.06 20.06
N LEU A 532 -19.19 -7.97 18.73
CA LEU A 532 -20.01 -7.06 17.93
C LEU A 532 -21.49 -7.48 17.94
N LYS A 533 -21.80 -8.77 18.00
CA LYS A 533 -23.19 -9.25 18.18
C LYS A 533 -23.77 -8.80 19.51
N ASN A 534 -23.02 -8.93 20.60
CA ASN A 534 -23.47 -8.47 21.91
C ASN A 534 -23.77 -6.97 21.91
N ILE A 535 -22.92 -6.16 21.27
CA ILE A 535 -23.13 -4.72 21.12
C ILE A 535 -24.38 -4.45 20.28
N MET A 536 -24.57 -5.13 19.15
CA MET A 536 -25.77 -4.98 18.32
C MET A 536 -27.06 -5.34 19.08
N THR A 537 -27.06 -6.39 19.90
CA THR A 537 -28.21 -6.76 20.74
C THR A 537 -28.51 -5.68 21.79
N ARG A 538 -27.49 -5.13 22.45
CA ARG A 538 -27.67 -4.02 23.40
C ARG A 538 -28.19 -2.76 22.70
N LEU A 539 -27.64 -2.42 21.53
CA LEU A 539 -28.10 -1.28 20.73
C LEU A 539 -29.59 -1.40 20.37
N GLN A 540 -30.08 -2.61 20.09
CA GLN A 540 -31.51 -2.85 19.86
C GLN A 540 -32.37 -2.66 21.12
N GLN A 541 -31.87 -3.07 22.29
CA GLN A 541 -32.57 -2.93 23.57
C GLN A 541 -32.67 -1.48 24.04
N VAL A 542 -31.66 -0.67 23.69
CA VAL A 542 -31.49 0.69 24.21
C VAL A 542 -31.77 1.75 23.14
N LYS A 543 -32.53 1.38 22.09
CA LYS A 543 -32.80 2.24 20.94
C LYS A 543 -33.50 3.55 21.30
N ASP A 544 -34.33 3.52 22.34
CA ASP A 544 -35.13 4.67 22.78
C ASP A 544 -34.39 5.59 23.77
N ASP A 545 -33.19 5.21 24.23
CA ASP A 545 -32.31 6.03 25.07
C ASP A 545 -31.12 6.55 24.22
N PRO A 546 -31.12 7.85 23.88
CA PRO A 546 -30.07 8.44 23.04
C PRO A 546 -28.66 8.29 23.61
N ILE A 547 -28.50 8.45 24.92
CA ILE A 547 -27.18 8.47 25.58
C ILE A 547 -26.56 7.07 25.53
N ALA A 548 -27.36 6.06 25.87
CA ALA A 548 -26.86 4.69 25.89
C ALA A 548 -26.77 4.07 24.48
N SER A 549 -27.57 4.53 23.51
CA SER A 549 -27.37 4.24 22.09
C SER A 549 -26.04 4.78 21.57
N GLU A 550 -25.70 6.03 21.89
CA GLU A 550 -24.42 6.65 21.51
C GLU A 550 -23.23 5.91 22.13
N ALA A 551 -23.31 5.55 23.42
CA ALA A 551 -22.29 4.75 24.08
C ALA A 551 -22.07 3.38 23.40
N CYS A 552 -23.14 2.71 22.97
CA CYS A 552 -23.04 1.45 22.22
C CYS A 552 -22.40 1.64 20.83
N GLN A 553 -22.72 2.73 20.13
CA GLN A 553 -22.09 3.06 18.85
C GLN A 553 -20.60 3.34 19.01
N LYS A 554 -20.21 4.06 20.08
CA LYS A 554 -18.81 4.31 20.42
C LYS A 554 -18.07 3.00 20.71
N ALA A 555 -18.65 2.12 21.52
CA ALA A 555 -18.08 0.79 21.79
C ALA A 555 -17.94 -0.05 20.51
N ALA A 556 -18.89 0.04 19.57
CA ALA A 556 -18.77 -0.63 18.28
C ALA A 556 -17.59 -0.07 17.46
N LYS A 557 -17.42 1.25 17.40
CA LYS A 557 -16.28 1.89 16.71
C LYS A 557 -14.95 1.50 17.34
N GLU A 558 -14.84 1.51 18.67
CA GLU A 558 -13.65 1.08 19.40
C GLU A 558 -13.30 -0.39 19.08
N LEU A 559 -14.28 -1.29 19.03
CA LEU A 559 -14.05 -2.69 18.65
C LEU A 559 -13.57 -2.82 17.19
N LEU A 560 -14.15 -2.08 16.25
CA LEU A 560 -13.73 -2.08 14.84
C LEU A 560 -12.33 -1.49 14.66
N PHE A 561 -11.99 -0.47 15.44
CA PHE A 561 -10.66 0.12 15.51
C PHE A 561 -9.62 -0.92 15.99
N GLU A 562 -9.85 -1.53 17.15
CA GLU A 562 -8.94 -2.53 17.73
C GLU A 562 -8.79 -3.77 16.84
N LEU A 563 -9.90 -4.26 16.25
CA LEU A 563 -9.83 -5.34 15.26
C LEU A 563 -8.95 -4.96 14.06
N GLY A 564 -9.09 -3.74 13.55
CA GLY A 564 -8.27 -3.24 12.46
C GLY A 564 -6.79 -3.24 12.83
N LYS A 565 -6.45 -2.66 13.99
CA LYS A 565 -5.08 -2.60 14.50
C LYS A 565 -4.45 -3.98 14.66
N GLU A 566 -5.14 -4.93 15.30
CA GLU A 566 -4.69 -6.31 15.46
C GLU A 566 -4.47 -7.01 14.11
N VAL A 567 -5.34 -6.78 13.12
CA VAL A 567 -5.16 -7.36 11.78
C VAL A 567 -3.90 -6.81 11.09
N LEU A 568 -3.57 -5.53 11.30
CA LEU A 568 -2.38 -4.88 10.75
C LEU A 568 -1.09 -5.34 11.44
N GLU A 569 -1.09 -5.43 12.77
CA GLU A 569 0.07 -5.89 13.56
C GLU A 569 0.43 -7.34 13.25
N ASN A 570 -0.58 -8.20 13.03
CA ASN A 570 -0.35 -9.58 12.59
C ASN A 570 0.08 -9.69 11.10
N GLY A 571 0.35 -8.55 10.43
CA GLY A 571 0.93 -8.45 9.09
C GLY A 571 2.39 -8.90 8.97
N ASP A 572 3.08 -9.19 10.07
CA ASP A 572 4.48 -9.67 10.17
C ASP A 572 4.86 -10.80 9.18
N TRP A 573 3.87 -11.59 8.75
CA TRP A 573 4.07 -12.67 7.78
C TRP A 573 4.66 -12.19 6.44
N VAL A 574 4.36 -10.95 6.02
CA VAL A 574 4.87 -10.38 4.76
C VAL A 574 6.39 -10.33 4.77
N LEU A 575 6.98 -9.97 5.91
CA LEU A 575 8.42 -9.78 6.07
C LEU A 575 9.15 -11.10 6.31
N PHE A 576 8.54 -12.04 7.05
CA PHE A 576 9.06 -13.41 7.15
C PHE A 576 9.32 -14.00 5.74
N HIS A 577 8.44 -13.73 4.79
CA HIS A 577 8.57 -14.21 3.41
C HIS A 577 9.51 -13.37 2.54
N ARG A 578 9.90 -12.16 2.95
CA ARG A 578 10.96 -11.40 2.29
C ARG A 578 12.35 -11.91 2.68
N LYS A 579 12.52 -12.33 3.95
CA LYS A 579 13.78 -12.92 4.47
C LYS A 579 14.12 -14.31 3.92
N ILE A 580 13.20 -14.95 3.20
CA ILE A 580 13.45 -16.22 2.48
C ILE A 580 13.40 -15.96 0.96
N PRO A 581 14.42 -15.30 0.37
CA PRO A 581 14.46 -15.10 -1.06
C PRO A 581 14.55 -16.43 -1.83
N LEU A 582 14.15 -16.41 -3.11
CA LEU A 582 14.53 -17.44 -4.07
C LEU A 582 16.03 -17.35 -4.35
N GLU A 583 16.86 -17.72 -3.38
CA GLU A 583 18.26 -17.98 -3.67
C GLU A 583 18.34 -19.27 -4.49
N LEU A 584 18.93 -19.17 -5.67
CA LEU A 584 19.62 -20.32 -6.25
C LEU A 584 20.73 -20.67 -5.26
N PRO A 585 21.00 -21.95 -4.97
CA PRO A 585 22.13 -22.32 -4.13
C PRO A 585 23.35 -21.55 -4.63
N LYS A 586 24.00 -20.78 -3.74
CA LYS A 586 25.27 -20.14 -4.06
C LYS A 586 26.19 -21.27 -4.48
N MET A 587 26.50 -21.34 -5.77
CA MET A 587 27.53 -22.24 -6.26
C MET A 587 28.83 -21.69 -5.69
N GLY A 588 29.29 -22.31 -4.61
CA GLY A 588 30.66 -22.17 -4.14
C GLY A 588 31.62 -22.85 -5.08
#